data_AF-A0A430AGT4-F1
#
_entry.id   AF-A0A430AGT4-F1
#
_cell.length_a   1.000
_cell.length_b   1.000
_cell.length_c   1.000
_cell.angle_alpha   90.00
_cell.angle_beta   90.00
_cell.angle_gamma   90.00
#
_symmetry.space_group_name_H-M   'P 1'
#
loop_
_entity.id
_entity.type
_entity.pdbx_description
1 polymer ?
#
loop_
_entity_poly.entity_id
_entity_poly.type
_entity_poly.pdbx_seq_one_letter_code
_entity_poly.pdbx_strand_id
1 'polypeptide(L)'
;MSILVTNSYVTPLETRQTIARRYRAVTKAINVEFWNSISETAHSFYVGSYGRGTAISTSDIDVLVEIPNSEYDKFNSSTGNGQSRLLQSIRKSLQVAYPRSDIRADGQVVKINFHDGIKFEILPAFQNMDYWGNHQGYIYPDSNMGGNWKATNPKSEQEAMKVKNGPTYSNGLLYTTCRHFRYVRDTYFSSYHLSGIVIDSFVYNAMENWRYTEPGSSSNASMGAYENILLEYFNNNTILGLSSLNLNSPGSNQTVDTSNSTECLEKVIKKIAT
;
A
#
# COMPACT_ATOMS: atom_id res chain seq x y z
N MET A 1 0.90 -15.24 -24.62
CA MET A 1 0.46 -15.30 -23.21
C MET A 1 1.53 -16.03 -22.42
N SER A 2 2.33 -15.35 -21.58
CA SER A 2 3.06 -16.03 -20.49
C SER A 2 3.57 -15.07 -19.41
N ILE A 3 2.70 -14.24 -18.84
CA ILE A 3 2.69 -14.22 -17.38
C ILE A 3 1.86 -15.43 -17.01
N LEU A 4 2.50 -16.50 -16.55
CA LEU A 4 1.83 -17.63 -15.91
C LEU A 4 1.23 -17.12 -14.60
N VAL A 5 0.09 -16.45 -14.70
CA VAL A 5 -0.70 -16.03 -13.55
C VAL A 5 -1.58 -17.22 -13.20
N THR A 6 -0.96 -18.24 -12.63
CA THR A 6 -1.72 -19.18 -11.85
C THR A 6 -2.38 -18.40 -10.70
N ASN A 7 -3.56 -18.84 -10.24
CA ASN A 7 -4.24 -18.32 -9.03
C ASN A 7 -3.41 -18.44 -7.73
N SER A 8 -2.10 -18.66 -7.84
CA SER A 8 -1.14 -18.93 -6.78
C SER A 8 -0.84 -17.73 -5.88
N TYR A 9 -1.36 -16.53 -6.18
CA TYR A 9 -1.18 -15.33 -5.34
C TYR A 9 -2.40 -15.01 -4.47
N VAL A 10 -3.45 -15.84 -4.51
CA VAL A 10 -4.69 -15.57 -3.79
C VAL A 10 -4.56 -16.02 -2.35
N THR A 11 -4.63 -15.05 -1.41
CA THR A 11 -4.74 -15.33 0.01
C THR A 11 -5.95 -16.24 0.28
N PRO A 12 -5.77 -17.39 0.97
CA PRO A 12 -6.85 -18.33 1.25
C PRO A 12 -8.07 -17.66 1.88
N LEU A 13 -9.27 -18.19 1.60
CA LEU A 13 -10.53 -17.59 2.08
C LEU A 13 -10.56 -17.46 3.61
N GLU A 14 -10.15 -18.49 4.34
CA GLU A 14 -10.11 -18.50 5.80
C GLU A 14 -9.18 -17.41 6.36
N THR A 15 -8.02 -17.24 5.72
CA THR A 15 -7.07 -16.17 6.06
C THR A 15 -7.69 -14.80 5.82
N ARG A 16 -8.37 -14.59 4.67
CA ARG A 16 -9.09 -13.34 4.38
C ARG A 16 -10.21 -13.06 5.38
N GLN A 17 -10.96 -14.07 5.80
CA GLN A 17 -11.99 -13.95 6.83
C GLN A 17 -11.38 -13.57 8.19
N THR A 18 -10.24 -14.16 8.54
CA THR A 18 -9.49 -13.82 9.76
C THR A 18 -8.99 -12.38 9.73
N ILE A 19 -8.43 -11.93 8.61
CA ILE A 19 -8.02 -10.54 8.39
C ILE A 19 -9.22 -9.60 8.55
N ALA A 20 -10.34 -9.88 7.88
CA ALA A 20 -11.53 -9.04 7.95
C ALA A 20 -12.10 -8.93 9.36
N ARG A 21 -12.15 -10.04 10.11
CA ARG A 21 -12.58 -10.03 11.52
C ARG A 21 -11.63 -9.19 12.38
N ARG A 22 -10.32 -9.30 12.15
CA ARG A 22 -9.33 -8.55 12.93
C ARG A 22 -9.37 -7.06 12.63
N TYR A 23 -9.49 -6.71 11.37
CA TYR A 23 -9.71 -5.34 10.89
C TYR A 23 -10.93 -4.72 11.56
N ARG A 24 -12.09 -5.39 11.58
CA ARG A 24 -13.31 -4.88 12.24
C ARG A 24 -13.11 -4.59 13.73
N ALA A 25 -12.38 -5.44 14.43
CA ALA A 25 -12.07 -5.23 15.85
C ALA A 25 -11.08 -4.07 16.07
N VAL A 26 -10.10 -3.87 15.17
CA VAL A 26 -9.27 -2.66 15.15
C VAL A 26 -10.15 -1.42 14.98
N THR A 27 -10.99 -1.40 13.94
CA THR A 27 -11.90 -0.28 13.64
C THR A 27 -12.79 0.06 14.83
N LYS A 28 -13.39 -0.95 15.46
CA LYS A 28 -14.22 -0.77 16.65
C LYS A 28 -13.46 -0.18 17.83
N ALA A 29 -12.24 -0.66 18.10
CA ALA A 29 -11.42 -0.15 19.20
C ALA A 29 -11.11 1.34 19.04
N ILE A 30 -10.78 1.77 17.82
CA ILE A 30 -10.55 3.19 17.50
C ILE A 30 -11.84 3.99 17.60
N ASN A 31 -12.96 3.47 17.09
CA ASN A 31 -14.25 4.16 17.14
C ASN A 31 -14.77 4.34 18.57
N VAL A 32 -14.54 3.37 19.46
CA VAL A 32 -14.91 3.51 20.87
C VAL A 32 -14.08 4.60 21.54
N GLU A 33 -12.77 4.62 21.28
CA GLU A 33 -11.85 5.57 21.91
C GLU A 33 -12.07 7.02 21.43
N PHE A 34 -12.18 7.24 20.12
CA PHE A 34 -12.11 8.59 19.54
C PHE A 34 -13.45 9.11 19.01
N TRP A 35 -14.40 8.22 18.69
CA TRP A 35 -15.65 8.60 18.00
C TRP A 35 -16.91 8.36 18.83
N ASN A 36 -16.79 7.85 20.07
CA ASN A 36 -17.92 7.41 20.88
C ASN A 36 -18.89 6.50 20.09
N SER A 37 -18.33 5.56 19.33
CA SER A 37 -19.07 4.72 18.39
C SER A 37 -18.62 3.27 18.49
N ILE A 38 -19.57 2.34 18.34
CA ILE A 38 -19.30 0.90 18.33
C ILE A 38 -19.17 0.34 16.90
N SER A 39 -19.15 1.20 15.87
CA SER A 39 -19.09 0.78 14.48
C SER A 39 -17.83 -0.02 14.16
N GLU A 40 -17.99 -1.10 13.43
CA GLU A 40 -16.90 -1.98 12.98
C GLU A 40 -16.41 -1.64 11.56
N THR A 41 -17.01 -0.63 10.91
CA THR A 41 -16.74 -0.32 9.49
C THR A 41 -16.52 1.17 9.21
N ALA A 42 -16.91 2.06 10.12
CA ALA A 42 -16.70 3.50 9.94
C ALA A 42 -15.26 3.92 10.27
N HIS A 43 -14.80 5.04 9.70
CA HIS A 43 -13.54 5.72 10.04
C HIS A 43 -12.27 4.88 9.87
N SER A 44 -12.27 3.92 8.95
CA SER A 44 -11.04 3.19 8.60
C SER A 44 -11.15 2.58 7.22
N PHE A 45 -10.02 2.32 6.58
CA PHE A 45 -9.95 1.60 5.31
C PHE A 45 -8.56 1.00 5.11
N TYR A 46 -8.47 -0.06 4.30
CA TYR A 46 -7.19 -0.64 3.90
C TYR A 46 -6.41 0.36 3.04
N VAL A 47 -5.11 0.48 3.28
CA VAL A 47 -4.19 1.27 2.47
C VAL A 47 -3.04 0.39 1.99
N GLY A 48 -1.96 1.01 1.48
CA GLY A 48 -0.82 0.27 0.96
C GLY A 48 -1.19 -0.70 -0.16
N SER A 49 -0.49 -1.82 -0.22
CA SER A 49 -0.71 -2.82 -1.28
C SER A 49 -2.08 -3.49 -1.20
N TYR A 50 -2.66 -3.62 0.00
CA TYR A 50 -4.02 -4.13 0.19
C TYR A 50 -5.05 -3.17 -0.40
N GLY A 51 -4.96 -1.88 -0.05
CA GLY A 51 -5.84 -0.85 -0.58
C GLY A 51 -5.73 -0.73 -2.11
N ARG A 52 -4.50 -0.79 -2.65
CA ARG A 52 -4.26 -0.72 -4.11
C ARG A 52 -4.55 -2.03 -4.86
N GLY A 53 -4.97 -3.10 -4.18
CA GLY A 53 -5.35 -4.38 -4.80
C GLY A 53 -4.18 -5.23 -5.33
N THR A 54 -2.95 -4.92 -4.91
CA THR A 54 -1.71 -5.52 -5.41
C THR A 54 -0.98 -6.38 -4.38
N ALA A 55 -1.52 -6.56 -3.18
CA ALA A 55 -0.96 -7.45 -2.15
C ALA A 55 -0.91 -8.92 -2.60
N ILE A 56 0.13 -9.64 -2.17
CA ILE A 56 0.30 -11.10 -2.35
C ILE A 56 0.60 -11.84 -1.04
N SER A 57 0.82 -11.11 0.06
CA SER A 57 1.16 -11.66 1.36
C SER A 57 0.20 -11.13 2.43
N THR A 58 0.26 -11.73 3.61
CA THR A 58 -0.45 -11.28 4.82
C THR A 58 0.48 -10.63 5.84
N SER A 59 1.72 -10.36 5.44
CA SER A 59 2.63 -9.50 6.17
C SER A 59 2.31 -8.05 5.80
N ASP A 60 2.15 -7.21 6.81
CA ASP A 60 2.06 -5.76 6.67
C ASP A 60 0.74 -5.31 6.00
N ILE A 61 -0.37 -5.69 6.64
CA ILE A 61 -1.71 -5.23 6.27
C ILE A 61 -1.87 -3.80 6.77
N ASP A 62 -1.68 -2.85 5.85
CA ASP A 62 -1.78 -1.43 6.15
C ASP A 62 -3.24 -1.00 6.28
N VAL A 63 -3.58 -0.35 7.39
CA VAL A 63 -4.91 0.20 7.66
C VAL A 63 -4.78 1.64 8.11
N LEU A 64 -5.43 2.55 7.38
CA LEU A 64 -5.60 3.91 7.84
C LEU A 64 -6.84 3.98 8.72
N VAL A 65 -6.70 4.56 9.92
CA VAL A 65 -7.80 4.83 10.83
C VAL A 65 -7.96 6.35 10.98
N GLU A 66 -9.15 6.84 10.71
CA GLU A 66 -9.46 8.27 10.77
C GLU A 66 -9.69 8.66 12.23
N ILE A 67 -9.01 9.72 12.67
CA ILE A 67 -9.15 10.33 13.99
C ILE A 67 -9.86 11.67 13.80
N PRO A 68 -10.81 12.06 14.68
CA PRO A 68 -11.49 13.34 14.55
C PRO A 68 -10.49 14.50 14.53
N ASN A 69 -10.70 15.48 13.65
CA ASN A 69 -9.84 16.67 13.56
C ASN A 69 -9.81 17.47 14.88
N SER A 70 -10.83 17.36 15.74
CA SER A 70 -10.82 17.95 17.09
C SER A 70 -9.73 17.38 18.01
N GLU A 71 -9.22 16.18 17.74
CA GLU A 71 -8.09 15.60 18.47
C GLU A 71 -6.75 16.13 17.96
N TYR A 72 -6.68 16.60 16.72
CA TYR A 72 -5.44 17.10 16.12
C TYR A 72 -4.82 18.21 16.97
N ASP A 73 -5.62 19.21 17.35
CA ASP A 73 -5.14 20.34 18.14
C ASP A 73 -4.61 19.91 19.50
N LYS A 74 -5.21 18.89 20.13
CA LYS A 74 -4.73 18.36 21.42
C LYS A 74 -3.32 17.77 21.27
N PHE A 75 -3.08 16.98 20.23
CA PHE A 75 -1.77 16.38 20.01
C PHE A 75 -0.75 17.38 19.46
N ASN A 76 -1.18 18.31 18.61
CA ASN A 76 -0.31 19.30 17.96
C ASN A 76 0.13 20.44 18.89
N SER A 77 -0.75 20.91 19.78
CA SER A 77 -0.45 22.01 20.73
C SER A 77 0.31 21.56 21.97
N SER A 78 0.33 20.26 22.25
CA SER A 78 0.96 19.72 23.46
C SER A 78 2.49 19.82 23.38
N THR A 79 3.13 20.33 24.43
CA THR A 79 4.60 20.42 24.53
C THR A 79 5.28 19.05 24.33
N GLY A 80 6.33 18.97 23.51
CA GLY A 80 7.01 17.69 23.19
C GLY A 80 6.38 16.93 22.02
N ASN A 81 6.67 15.63 21.89
CA ASN A 81 6.34 14.83 20.70
C ASN A 81 4.87 14.36 20.71
N GLY A 82 3.98 15.19 20.15
CA GLY A 82 2.54 14.92 20.01
C GLY A 82 2.21 13.67 19.22
N GLN A 83 2.99 13.40 18.17
CA GLN A 83 2.87 12.26 17.28
C GLN A 83 3.09 10.95 18.02
N SER A 84 4.16 10.88 18.84
CA SER A 84 4.42 9.73 19.70
C SER A 84 3.28 9.51 20.70
N ARG A 85 2.75 10.57 21.32
CA ARG A 85 1.60 10.45 22.23
C ARG A 85 0.35 9.92 21.55
N LEU A 86 0.04 10.39 20.33
CA LEU A 86 -1.06 9.86 19.53
C LEU A 86 -0.88 8.37 19.30
N LEU A 87 0.30 7.95 18.83
CA LEU A 87 0.61 6.53 18.59
C LEU A 87 0.49 5.70 19.88
N GLN A 88 0.90 6.22 21.03
CA GLN A 88 0.70 5.55 22.31
C GLN A 88 -0.77 5.45 22.71
N SER A 89 -1.61 6.44 22.39
CA SER A 89 -3.05 6.38 22.64
C SER A 89 -3.71 5.28 21.79
N ILE A 90 -3.39 5.26 20.49
CA ILE A 90 -3.82 4.22 19.56
C ILE A 90 -3.38 2.83 20.03
N ARG A 91 -2.10 2.70 20.45
CA ARG A 91 -1.59 1.44 21.00
C ARG A 91 -2.40 0.97 22.21
N LYS A 92 -2.71 1.88 23.15
CA LYS A 92 -3.47 1.53 24.36
C LYS A 92 -4.89 1.06 24.04
N SER A 93 -5.60 1.74 23.13
CA SER A 93 -6.94 1.32 22.72
C SER A 93 -6.94 -0.05 22.03
N LEU A 94 -5.93 -0.32 21.20
CA LEU A 94 -5.77 -1.63 20.54
C LEU A 94 -5.40 -2.75 21.53
N GLN A 95 -4.66 -2.45 22.60
CA GLN A 95 -4.35 -3.43 23.65
C GLN A 95 -5.59 -3.92 24.39
N VAL A 96 -6.64 -3.09 24.49
CA VAL A 96 -7.93 -3.50 25.07
C VAL A 96 -8.60 -4.58 24.21
N ALA A 97 -8.58 -4.42 22.89
CA ALA A 97 -9.16 -5.39 21.95
C ALA A 97 -8.29 -6.65 21.78
N TYR A 98 -6.97 -6.50 21.88
CA TYR A 98 -6.00 -7.58 21.68
C TYR A 98 -4.98 -7.68 22.82
N PRO A 99 -5.41 -8.04 24.04
CA PRO A 99 -4.56 -8.00 25.23
C PRO A 99 -3.38 -8.97 25.20
N ARG A 100 -3.44 -10.00 24.34
CA ARG A 100 -2.40 -11.03 24.20
C ARG A 100 -1.52 -10.87 22.94
N SER A 101 -1.77 -9.85 22.12
CA SER A 101 -0.97 -9.62 20.91
C SER A 101 0.23 -8.74 21.21
N ASP A 102 1.28 -8.86 20.39
CA ASP A 102 2.42 -7.94 20.41
C ASP A 102 2.04 -6.65 19.66
N ILE A 103 1.87 -5.56 20.42
CA ILE A 103 1.45 -4.25 19.90
C ILE A 103 2.51 -3.19 20.21
N ARG A 104 3.00 -2.51 19.18
CA ARG A 104 4.10 -1.53 19.28
C ARG A 104 3.80 -0.28 18.47
N ALA A 105 4.08 0.89 19.05
CA ALA A 105 4.17 2.13 18.28
C ALA A 105 5.57 2.21 17.65
N ASP A 106 5.64 2.47 16.35
CA ASP A 106 6.89 2.44 15.58
C ASP A 106 6.86 3.49 14.46
N GLY A 107 7.66 4.55 14.62
CA GLY A 107 7.78 5.64 13.65
C GLY A 107 6.45 6.35 13.39
N GLN A 108 5.71 5.86 12.39
CA GLN A 108 4.47 6.45 11.87
C GLN A 108 3.21 5.62 12.19
N VAL A 109 3.38 4.38 12.61
CA VAL A 109 2.29 3.40 12.71
C VAL A 109 2.26 2.71 14.07
N VAL A 110 1.14 2.07 14.39
CA VAL A 110 1.04 1.07 15.45
C VAL A 110 0.98 -0.31 14.82
N LYS A 111 1.97 -1.15 15.10
CA LYS A 111 2.07 -2.52 14.58
C LYS A 111 1.37 -3.49 15.52
N ILE A 112 0.60 -4.43 14.96
CA ILE A 112 0.05 -5.58 15.68
C ILE A 112 0.59 -6.85 15.03
N ASN A 113 1.39 -7.63 15.77
CA ASN A 113 1.88 -8.93 15.34
C ASN A 113 1.02 -10.03 15.99
N PHE A 114 0.30 -10.79 15.18
CA PHE A 114 -0.44 -11.96 15.64
C PHE A 114 0.43 -13.22 15.57
N HIS A 115 0.15 -14.19 16.45
CA HIS A 115 0.92 -15.43 16.56
C HIS A 115 0.83 -16.34 15.32
N ASP A 116 -0.19 -16.15 14.49
CA ASP A 116 -0.39 -16.88 13.23
C ASP A 116 0.31 -16.23 12.03
N GLY A 117 1.19 -15.24 12.30
CA GLY A 117 2.02 -14.59 11.28
C GLY A 117 1.34 -13.44 10.54
N ILE A 118 0.04 -13.19 10.75
CA ILE A 118 -0.63 -12.00 10.21
C ILE A 118 -0.14 -10.77 10.97
N LYS A 119 0.19 -9.71 10.23
CA LYS A 119 0.65 -8.43 10.79
C LYS A 119 -0.20 -7.29 10.27
N PHE A 120 -0.53 -6.36 11.15
CA PHE A 120 -1.22 -5.11 10.80
C PHE A 120 -0.31 -3.92 11.09
N GLU A 121 -0.31 -2.94 10.20
CA GLU A 121 0.25 -1.61 10.44
C GLU A 121 -0.90 -0.60 10.45
N ILE A 122 -1.18 -0.03 11.62
CA ILE A 122 -2.27 0.90 11.83
C ILE A 122 -1.73 2.32 11.75
N LEU A 123 -2.11 3.04 10.69
CA LEU A 123 -1.76 4.44 10.44
C LEU A 123 -2.89 5.35 10.93
N PRO A 124 -2.78 5.99 12.11
CA PRO A 124 -3.75 6.99 12.51
C PRO A 124 -3.58 8.24 11.64
N ALA A 125 -4.69 8.81 11.18
CA ALA A 125 -4.64 9.99 10.35
C ALA A 125 -5.84 10.91 10.54
N PHE A 126 -5.62 12.19 10.27
CA PHE A 126 -6.59 13.27 10.28
C PHE A 126 -6.97 13.62 8.86
N GLN A 127 -8.23 13.96 8.61
CA GLN A 127 -8.63 14.43 7.28
C GLN A 127 -7.99 15.78 7.00
N ASN A 128 -7.25 15.88 5.89
CA ASN A 128 -6.67 17.14 5.43
C ASN A 128 -7.69 17.86 4.55
N MET A 129 -8.16 19.01 4.98
CA MET A 129 -9.15 19.82 4.27
C MET A 129 -8.53 21.15 3.88
N ASP A 130 -8.78 21.62 2.66
CA ASP A 130 -8.41 22.99 2.28
C ASP A 130 -9.36 24.04 2.89
N TYR A 131 -9.06 25.32 2.67
CA TYR A 131 -9.87 26.44 3.17
C TYR A 131 -11.31 26.46 2.65
N TRP A 132 -11.60 25.76 1.55
CA TRP A 132 -12.93 25.65 0.98
C TRP A 132 -13.66 24.37 1.41
N GLY A 133 -13.04 23.54 2.26
CA GLY A 133 -13.60 22.29 2.73
C GLY A 133 -13.45 21.13 1.74
N ASN A 134 -12.56 21.22 0.75
CA ASN A 134 -12.27 20.07 -0.10
C ASN A 134 -11.23 19.15 0.56
N HIS A 135 -11.44 17.85 0.42
CA HIS A 135 -10.55 16.83 0.95
C HIS A 135 -9.26 16.71 0.11
N GLN A 136 -8.12 17.04 0.73
CA GLN A 136 -6.78 17.02 0.14
C GLN A 136 -5.98 15.75 0.51
N GLY A 137 -6.64 14.77 1.13
CA GLY A 137 -5.99 13.57 1.65
C GLY A 137 -5.97 13.57 3.17
N TYR A 138 -4.85 13.13 3.74
CA TYR A 138 -4.73 12.87 5.16
C TYR A 138 -3.41 13.39 5.73
N ILE A 139 -3.44 13.80 6.99
CA ILE A 139 -2.27 14.12 7.79
C ILE A 139 -2.03 13.01 8.80
N TYR A 140 -0.80 12.48 8.88
CA TYR A 140 -0.44 11.37 9.76
C TYR A 140 0.81 11.68 10.59
N PRO A 141 0.96 11.05 11.78
CA PRO A 141 2.11 11.29 12.64
C PRO A 141 3.37 10.61 12.10
N ASP A 142 4.51 11.27 12.27
CA ASP A 142 5.84 10.65 12.27
C ASP A 142 6.51 11.03 13.59
N SER A 143 6.76 10.05 14.47
CA SER A 143 7.36 10.30 15.79
C SER A 143 8.88 10.42 15.77
N ASN A 144 9.54 10.22 14.63
CA ASN A 144 10.99 10.29 14.52
C ASN A 144 11.50 11.74 14.64
N MET A 145 12.76 11.88 15.08
CA MET A 145 13.50 13.17 15.12
C MET A 145 12.73 14.31 15.82
N GLY A 146 12.04 14.01 16.92
CA GLY A 146 11.28 15.01 17.68
C GLY A 146 9.81 15.16 17.28
N GLY A 147 9.38 14.53 16.18
CA GLY A 147 7.99 14.47 15.76
C GLY A 147 7.67 15.43 14.61
N ASN A 148 6.95 14.95 13.59
CA ASN A 148 6.48 15.73 12.46
C ASN A 148 5.11 15.21 11.98
N TRP A 149 4.29 16.09 11.42
CA TRP A 149 3.07 15.69 10.72
C TRP A 149 3.34 15.62 9.22
N LYS A 150 2.95 14.52 8.58
CA LYS A 150 3.18 14.26 7.15
C LYS A 150 1.86 14.12 6.40
N ALA A 151 1.88 14.34 5.09
CA ALA A 151 0.68 14.25 4.25
C ALA A 151 0.70 13.02 3.34
N THR A 152 -0.46 12.42 3.10
CA THR A 152 -0.65 11.30 2.17
C THR A 152 -2.04 11.34 1.54
N ASN A 153 -2.21 10.75 0.36
CA ASN A 153 -3.52 10.61 -0.28
C ASN A 153 -3.74 9.19 -0.82
N PRO A 154 -3.86 8.18 0.06
CA PRO A 154 -4.01 6.79 -0.35
C PRO A 154 -5.30 6.55 -1.14
N LYS A 155 -6.34 7.37 -0.94
CA LYS A 155 -7.59 7.25 -1.72
C LYS A 155 -7.38 7.55 -3.20
N SER A 156 -6.62 8.61 -3.54
CA SER A 156 -6.34 8.89 -4.96
C SER A 156 -5.47 7.81 -5.59
N GLU A 157 -4.53 7.22 -4.84
CA GLU A 157 -3.77 6.04 -5.29
C GLU A 157 -4.67 4.85 -5.59
N GLN A 158 -5.57 4.53 -4.67
CA GLN A 158 -6.51 3.41 -4.83
C GLN A 158 -7.42 3.60 -6.03
N GLU A 159 -7.98 4.79 -6.20
CA GLU A 159 -8.88 5.08 -7.34
C GLU A 159 -8.12 5.06 -8.67
N ALA A 160 -6.92 5.65 -8.77
CA ALA A 160 -6.13 5.59 -10.00
C ALA A 160 -5.78 4.14 -10.38
N MET A 161 -5.32 3.35 -9.40
CA MET A 161 -5.01 1.93 -9.58
C MET A 161 -6.24 1.13 -10.01
N LYS A 162 -7.40 1.36 -9.37
CA LYS A 162 -8.66 0.69 -9.69
C LYS A 162 -9.18 1.05 -11.08
N VAL A 163 -9.15 2.33 -11.45
CA VAL A 163 -9.57 2.81 -12.77
C VAL A 163 -8.71 2.18 -13.85
N LYS A 164 -7.37 2.28 -13.75
CA LYS A 164 -6.47 1.69 -14.74
C LYS A 164 -6.55 0.16 -14.78
N ASN A 165 -6.81 -0.50 -13.66
CA ASN A 165 -7.03 -1.95 -13.61
C ASN A 165 -8.37 -2.39 -14.23
N GLY A 166 -9.35 -1.48 -14.34
CA GLY A 166 -10.70 -1.77 -14.81
C GLY A 166 -10.78 -2.30 -16.26
N PRO A 167 -11.97 -2.78 -16.66
CA PRO A 167 -12.20 -3.42 -17.96
C PRO A 167 -11.92 -2.51 -19.16
N THR A 168 -11.93 -1.19 -18.97
CA THR A 168 -11.68 -0.22 -20.04
C THR A 168 -10.20 -0.11 -20.39
N TYR A 169 -9.31 -0.10 -19.39
CA TYR A 169 -7.91 0.27 -19.58
C TYR A 169 -6.99 -0.94 -19.67
N SER A 170 -6.87 -1.74 -18.62
CA SER A 170 -5.98 -2.91 -18.61
C SER A 170 -6.67 -4.25 -18.43
N ASN A 171 -7.98 -4.25 -18.15
CA ASN A 171 -8.78 -5.46 -17.98
C ASN A 171 -8.17 -6.47 -16.99
N GLY A 172 -7.68 -5.97 -15.84
CA GLY A 172 -7.05 -6.79 -14.80
C GLY A 172 -5.55 -7.02 -14.96
N LEU A 173 -4.93 -6.61 -16.07
CA LEU A 173 -3.50 -6.81 -16.29
C LEU A 173 -2.65 -6.02 -15.27
N LEU A 174 -3.01 -4.78 -14.94
CA LEU A 174 -2.23 -3.93 -14.03
C LEU A 174 -2.00 -4.62 -12.68
N TYR A 175 -3.07 -5.03 -11.98
CA TYR A 175 -2.93 -5.65 -10.66
C TYR A 175 -2.17 -6.96 -10.75
N THR A 176 -2.36 -7.67 -11.85
CA THR A 176 -1.73 -8.97 -12.05
C THR A 176 -0.23 -8.85 -12.26
N THR A 177 0.21 -7.90 -13.07
CA THR A 177 1.63 -7.59 -13.24
C THR A 177 2.26 -7.11 -11.93
N CYS A 178 1.60 -6.20 -11.19
CA CYS A 178 2.07 -5.74 -9.89
C CYS A 178 2.25 -6.88 -8.87
N ARG A 179 1.33 -7.86 -8.85
CA ARG A 179 1.42 -9.05 -8.00
C ARG A 179 2.54 -9.99 -8.45
N HIS A 180 2.71 -10.17 -9.76
CA HIS A 180 3.78 -11.00 -10.31
C HIS A 180 5.18 -10.44 -9.97
N PHE A 181 5.37 -9.12 -10.09
CA PHE A 181 6.60 -8.45 -9.67
C PHE A 181 6.93 -8.71 -8.19
N ARG A 182 5.92 -8.59 -7.31
CA ARG A 182 6.09 -8.91 -5.88
C ARG A 182 6.46 -10.37 -5.66
N TYR A 183 5.82 -11.28 -6.38
CA TYR A 183 6.12 -12.70 -6.26
C TYR A 183 7.55 -13.01 -6.67
N VAL A 184 8.01 -12.46 -7.79
CA VAL A 184 9.38 -12.64 -8.27
C VAL A 184 10.38 -12.04 -7.28
N ARG A 185 10.11 -10.84 -6.76
CA ARG A 185 10.90 -10.23 -5.68
C ARG A 185 10.99 -11.15 -4.46
N ASP A 186 9.85 -11.58 -3.93
CA ASP A 186 9.78 -12.34 -2.67
C ASP A 186 10.37 -13.75 -2.81
N THR A 187 10.32 -14.33 -4.01
CA THR A 187 10.81 -15.70 -4.27
C THR A 187 12.29 -15.74 -4.63
N TYR A 188 12.75 -14.84 -5.48
CA TYR A 188 14.09 -14.91 -6.08
C TYR A 188 15.05 -13.83 -5.58
N PHE A 189 14.54 -12.75 -5.00
CA PHE A 189 15.32 -11.58 -4.62
C PHE A 189 14.97 -11.07 -3.22
N SER A 190 14.60 -11.97 -2.29
CA SER A 190 14.13 -11.62 -0.95
C SER A 190 15.18 -10.91 -0.08
N SER A 191 16.47 -11.04 -0.43
CA SER A 191 17.57 -10.31 0.22
C SER A 191 17.73 -8.87 -0.26
N TYR A 192 17.03 -8.47 -1.34
CA TYR A 192 17.10 -7.14 -1.91
C TYR A 192 15.93 -6.27 -1.45
N HIS A 193 16.18 -4.97 -1.33
CA HIS A 193 15.11 -4.01 -1.06
C HIS A 193 14.41 -3.60 -2.37
N LEU A 194 13.09 -3.75 -2.41
CA LEU A 194 12.23 -3.21 -3.46
C LEU A 194 10.87 -2.84 -2.88
N SER A 195 10.63 -1.54 -2.75
CA SER A 195 9.41 -1.00 -2.18
C SER A 195 8.19 -1.31 -3.04
N GLY A 196 7.06 -1.65 -2.40
CA GLY A 196 5.82 -1.97 -3.09
C GLY A 196 5.25 -0.80 -3.91
N ILE A 197 5.40 0.44 -3.44
CA ILE A 197 4.95 1.62 -4.21
C ILE A 197 5.82 1.86 -5.45
N VAL A 198 7.10 1.47 -5.43
CA VAL A 198 7.97 1.52 -6.61
C VAL A 198 7.46 0.53 -7.66
N ILE A 199 7.12 -0.70 -7.27
CA ILE A 199 6.50 -1.69 -8.18
C ILE A 199 5.21 -1.14 -8.78
N ASP A 200 4.29 -0.65 -7.93
CA ASP A 200 2.98 -0.18 -8.39
C ASP A 200 3.12 1.01 -9.35
N SER A 201 3.97 1.98 -9.03
CA SER A 201 4.20 3.16 -9.84
C SER A 201 4.93 2.82 -11.14
N PHE A 202 5.93 1.93 -11.08
CA PHE A 202 6.64 1.47 -12.27
C PHE A 202 5.69 0.79 -13.25
N VAL A 203 4.95 -0.24 -12.81
CA VAL A 203 4.02 -0.98 -13.68
C VAL A 203 2.92 -0.06 -14.20
N TYR A 204 2.37 0.81 -13.34
CA TYR A 204 1.36 1.78 -13.74
C TYR A 204 1.82 2.67 -14.89
N ASN A 205 3.09 3.09 -14.92
CA ASN A 205 3.60 3.92 -16.02
C ASN A 205 4.07 3.08 -17.22
N ALA A 206 4.79 1.98 -16.97
CA ALA A 206 5.47 1.18 -17.98
C ALA A 206 4.53 0.33 -18.86
N MET A 207 3.36 -0.07 -18.35
CA MET A 207 2.49 -1.01 -19.08
C MET A 207 1.74 -0.41 -20.27
N GLU A 208 1.84 0.89 -20.50
CA GLU A 208 1.14 1.62 -21.57
C GLU A 208 -0.36 1.26 -21.65
N ASN A 209 -0.83 0.84 -22.82
CA ASN A 209 -2.21 0.43 -23.13
C ASN A 209 -2.39 -1.10 -23.16
N TRP A 210 -1.43 -1.87 -22.64
CA TRP A 210 -1.57 -3.32 -22.57
C TRP A 210 -2.72 -3.72 -21.67
N ARG A 211 -3.46 -4.73 -22.10
CA ARG A 211 -4.62 -5.27 -21.40
C ARG A 211 -4.78 -6.76 -21.66
N TYR A 212 -5.49 -7.45 -20.76
CA TYR A 212 -5.99 -8.77 -21.10
C TYR A 212 -7.06 -8.70 -22.18
N THR A 213 -7.04 -9.68 -23.08
CA THR A 213 -8.09 -9.87 -24.09
C THR A 213 -9.38 -10.31 -23.41
N GLU A 214 -10.50 -10.02 -24.04
CA GLU A 214 -11.79 -10.52 -23.56
C GLU A 214 -11.83 -12.06 -23.57
N PRO A 215 -12.61 -12.67 -22.67
CA PRO A 215 -12.81 -14.12 -22.66
C PRO A 215 -13.20 -14.63 -24.05
N GLY A 216 -12.48 -15.64 -24.55
CA GLY A 216 -12.72 -16.23 -25.87
C GLY A 216 -12.05 -15.51 -27.05
N SER A 217 -11.37 -14.38 -26.83
CA SER A 217 -10.59 -13.70 -27.87
C SER A 217 -9.13 -14.18 -27.92
N SER A 218 -8.52 -14.18 -29.09
CA SER A 218 -7.09 -14.44 -29.28
C SER A 218 -6.27 -13.15 -29.29
N SER A 219 -5.04 -13.21 -28.78
CA SER A 219 -4.07 -12.12 -28.91
C SER A 219 -3.12 -12.36 -30.08
N ASN A 220 -2.82 -11.31 -30.85
CA ASN A 220 -1.79 -11.34 -31.90
C ASN A 220 -0.40 -10.94 -31.37
N ALA A 221 -0.26 -10.64 -30.08
CA ALA A 221 1.02 -10.30 -29.48
C ALA A 221 1.94 -11.54 -29.45
N SER A 222 3.20 -11.34 -29.85
CA SER A 222 4.23 -12.37 -29.70
C SER A 222 4.47 -12.66 -28.20
N MET A 223 4.94 -13.87 -27.92
CA MET A 223 5.39 -14.24 -26.57
C MET A 223 6.53 -13.30 -26.14
N GLY A 224 6.50 -12.81 -24.90
CA GLY A 224 7.50 -11.87 -24.36
C GLY A 224 7.30 -10.40 -24.75
N ALA A 225 6.35 -10.07 -25.64
CA ALA A 225 6.18 -8.70 -26.11
C ALA A 225 5.79 -7.72 -24.99
N TYR A 226 4.96 -8.15 -24.04
CA TYR A 226 4.56 -7.30 -22.91
C TYR A 226 5.73 -7.09 -21.95
N GLU A 227 6.44 -8.16 -21.62
CA GLU A 227 7.58 -8.16 -20.72
C GLU A 227 8.73 -7.31 -21.28
N ASN A 228 8.95 -7.36 -22.60
CA ASN A 228 9.93 -6.52 -23.29
C ASN A 228 9.59 -5.03 -23.20
N ILE A 229 8.32 -4.63 -23.31
CA ILE A 229 7.94 -3.22 -23.17
C ILE A 229 8.19 -2.72 -21.74
N LEU A 230 7.96 -3.55 -20.72
CA LEU A 230 8.33 -3.20 -19.35
C LEU A 230 9.85 -3.01 -19.21
N LEU A 231 10.64 -3.92 -19.80
CA LEU A 231 12.11 -3.83 -19.79
C LEU A 231 12.64 -2.62 -20.56
N GLU A 232 12.08 -2.32 -21.73
CA GLU A 232 12.41 -1.14 -22.53
C GLU A 232 12.08 0.15 -21.79
N TYR A 233 10.91 0.23 -21.15
CA TYR A 233 10.56 1.37 -20.30
C TYR A 233 11.59 1.58 -19.19
N PHE A 234 12.01 0.50 -18.50
CA PHE A 234 13.05 0.59 -17.47
C PHE A 234 14.38 1.11 -18.05
N ASN A 235 14.84 0.54 -19.16
CA ASN A 235 16.12 0.90 -19.79
C ASN A 235 16.11 2.34 -20.33
N ASN A 236 14.99 2.82 -20.84
CA ASN A 236 14.86 4.18 -21.38
C ASN A 236 14.79 5.25 -20.27
N ASN A 237 14.37 4.86 -19.06
CA ASN A 237 14.22 5.77 -17.92
C ASN A 237 15.33 5.58 -16.86
N THR A 238 16.35 4.79 -17.15
CA THR A 238 17.55 4.62 -16.32
C THR A 238 18.81 4.71 -17.17
N ILE A 239 19.84 5.41 -16.69
CA ILE A 239 21.14 5.43 -17.37
C ILE A 239 21.87 4.13 -17.01
N LEU A 240 21.81 3.12 -17.89
CA LEU A 240 22.45 1.81 -17.69
C LEU A 240 22.06 1.11 -16.37
N GLY A 241 20.85 1.37 -15.85
CA GLY A 241 20.42 0.85 -14.53
C GLY A 241 21.07 1.53 -13.32
N LEU A 242 21.90 2.56 -13.53
CA LEU A 242 22.68 3.24 -12.48
C LEU A 242 22.02 4.51 -11.93
N SER A 243 20.99 5.04 -12.60
CA SER A 243 20.26 6.23 -12.14
C SER A 243 18.89 5.86 -11.55
N SER A 244 18.47 6.59 -10.52
CA SER A 244 17.11 6.49 -9.98
C SER A 244 16.05 6.76 -11.06
N LEU A 245 14.98 5.98 -11.03
CA LEU A 245 13.78 6.20 -11.83
C LEU A 245 12.98 7.39 -11.28
N ASN A 246 12.60 8.32 -12.15
CA ASN A 246 11.67 9.39 -11.76
C ASN A 246 10.24 8.85 -11.84
N LEU A 247 9.70 8.42 -10.69
CA LEU A 247 8.34 7.92 -10.58
C LEU A 247 7.50 8.80 -9.66
N ASN A 248 6.22 8.91 -10.00
CA ASN A 248 5.21 9.44 -9.12
C ASN A 248 4.19 8.35 -8.79
N SER A 249 3.66 8.38 -7.58
CA SER A 249 2.60 7.47 -7.15
C SER A 249 1.35 7.69 -8.00
N PRO A 250 0.65 6.61 -8.42
CA PRO A 250 -0.59 6.73 -9.18
C PRO A 250 -1.59 7.63 -8.45
N GLY A 251 -2.23 8.57 -9.15
CA GLY A 251 -3.30 9.41 -8.61
C GLY A 251 -2.88 10.50 -7.61
N SER A 252 -2.06 10.18 -6.60
CA SER A 252 -1.57 11.18 -5.63
C SER A 252 -0.42 12.03 -6.17
N ASN A 253 0.25 11.59 -7.24
CA ASN A 253 1.36 12.30 -7.88
C ASN A 253 2.49 12.69 -6.92
N GLN A 254 2.64 11.96 -5.82
CA GLN A 254 3.74 12.16 -4.89
C GLN A 254 4.99 11.51 -5.47
N THR A 255 6.14 12.19 -5.40
CA THR A 255 7.41 11.63 -5.84
C THR A 255 7.73 10.38 -5.04
N VAL A 256 8.07 9.30 -5.75
CA VAL A 256 8.43 8.01 -5.16
C VAL A 256 9.95 7.92 -5.07
N ASP A 257 10.48 7.66 -3.87
CA ASP A 257 11.90 7.38 -3.71
C ASP A 257 12.25 5.99 -4.26
N THR A 258 13.05 5.97 -5.33
CA THR A 258 13.50 4.74 -5.99
C THR A 258 14.95 4.38 -5.68
N SER A 259 15.67 5.20 -4.90
CA SER A 259 17.12 5.10 -4.71
C SER A 259 17.56 3.69 -4.29
N ASN A 260 16.90 3.13 -3.27
CA ASN A 260 17.20 1.80 -2.74
C ASN A 260 16.45 0.65 -3.44
N SER A 261 15.65 0.95 -4.46
CA SER A 261 14.79 -0.05 -5.14
C SER A 261 15.23 -0.35 -6.58
N THR A 262 16.03 0.53 -7.20
CA THR A 262 16.33 0.47 -8.65
C THR A 262 17.06 -0.81 -9.04
N GLU A 263 18.10 -1.22 -8.29
CA GLU A 263 18.85 -2.45 -8.57
C GLU A 263 17.95 -3.70 -8.50
N CYS A 264 17.12 -3.81 -7.47
CA CYS A 264 16.23 -4.94 -7.32
C CYS A 264 15.13 -4.96 -8.38
N LEU A 265 14.61 -3.79 -8.76
CA LEU A 265 13.61 -3.66 -9.81
C LEU A 265 14.17 -4.16 -11.14
N GLU A 266 15.41 -3.81 -11.49
CA GLU A 266 16.10 -4.31 -12.69
C GLU A 266 16.18 -5.84 -12.69
N LYS A 267 16.61 -6.45 -11.58
CA LYS A 267 16.71 -7.91 -11.43
C LYS A 267 15.36 -8.59 -11.60
N VAL A 268 14.31 -8.04 -11.01
CA VAL A 268 12.95 -8.55 -11.13
C VAL A 268 12.46 -8.48 -12.58
N ILE A 269 12.62 -7.35 -13.26
CA ILE A 269 12.16 -7.19 -14.64
C ILE A 269 12.92 -8.12 -15.59
N LYS A 270 14.25 -8.21 -15.46
CA LYS A 270 15.06 -9.14 -16.25
C LYS A 270 14.62 -10.59 -16.04
N LYS A 271 14.30 -10.98 -14.80
CA LYS A 271 13.79 -12.32 -14.48
C LYS A 271 12.41 -12.60 -15.08
N ILE A 272 11.57 -11.58 -15.22
CA ILE A 272 10.24 -11.68 -15.84
C ILE A 272 10.35 -11.77 -17.37
N ALA A 273 11.30 -11.07 -17.97
CA ALA A 273 11.51 -11.02 -19.43
C ALA A 273 12.29 -12.21 -20.01
N THR A 274 12.74 -13.16 -19.18
CA THR A 274 13.49 -14.38 -19.56
C THR A 274 12.69 -15.64 -19.30
#